data_AF-A0A950K0T7-F1
#
_entry.id   AF-A0A950K0T7-F1
#
_cell.length_a   1.000
_cell.length_b   1.000
_cell.length_c   1.000
_cell.angle_alpha   90.00
_cell.angle_beta   90.00
_cell.angle_gamma   90.00
#
_symmetry.space_group_name_H-M   'P 1'
#
loop_
_entity.id
_entity.type
_entity.pdbx_description
1 polymer ?
#
loop_
_entity_poly.entity_id
_entity_poly.type
_entity_poly.pdbx_seq_one_letter_code
_entity_poly.pdbx_strand_id
1 'polypeptide(L)'
;MRLLQGSIAMAAILAGMAGTALAQGDVYIPVTSTPPVIDGILANDPGWEGSSRIDLDCSGVAPVNYVRLCRTADASPKIYVGFRMESTSVPPGSFDRIILALQPMTPDDGTAAAHAWRIHIDPFSQRSDAGTYSPGGVQFWMNSAGWKNATGTDPDLMLTSHWLQKANMKVTCEANGKWGFEMALTVNPDPATAQQNIGVYVPSQGRFKLYLDVIKIEGTSLANQHAWPKNVFVSPTLTGGTPLPDTWGNASYTASASTSVQLTYDKIGTTIPPSLKNYSIAPYTPVSDPDCPSIVDAEHSGQFGPSNTIYCKPRNRMPMTAELRTTFSIADWGVPAPSDWFTVTYPPTVAPPMPQLVNPTDWATVAPGIMKTMTLQWPMSYKQSCQMGSVLDKSIKVDLEGKGDTKFTETPVIRSVASGLSSEFRH
;
A
#
# COMPACT_ATOMS: atom_id res chain seq x y z
N MET A 1 68.66 -15.00 4.56
CA MET A 1 68.66 -13.55 4.28
C MET A 1 67.31 -13.21 3.64
N ARG A 2 66.44 -12.52 4.41
CA ARG A 2 65.12 -11.90 4.10
C ARG A 2 64.06 -12.76 3.36
N LEU A 3 63.02 -13.29 4.04
CA LEU A 3 61.76 -12.66 4.51
C LEU A 3 60.90 -12.06 3.39
N LEU A 4 59.74 -12.68 3.10
CA LEU A 4 58.42 -12.15 3.45
C LEU A 4 57.30 -13.18 3.16
N GLN A 5 56.71 -13.67 4.24
CA GLN A 5 55.38 -14.29 4.27
C GLN A 5 54.32 -13.19 4.11
N GLY A 6 53.23 -13.51 3.43
CA GLY A 6 52.06 -12.64 3.30
C GLY A 6 50.79 -13.47 3.12
N SER A 7 50.29 -14.00 4.23
CA SER A 7 48.98 -14.62 4.37
C SER A 7 47.89 -13.55 4.21
N ILE A 8 46.88 -13.78 3.38
CA ILE A 8 45.60 -13.07 3.49
C ILE A 8 44.53 -14.09 3.85
N ALA A 9 44.20 -14.09 5.14
CA ALA A 9 43.01 -14.72 5.68
C ALA A 9 41.78 -13.97 5.14
N MET A 10 40.86 -14.70 4.54
CA MET A 10 39.53 -14.21 4.18
C MET A 10 38.69 -14.20 5.46
N ALA A 11 38.87 -13.12 6.25
CA ALA A 11 38.10 -12.85 7.44
C ALA A 11 36.73 -12.27 7.08
N ALA A 12 35.72 -12.75 7.79
CA ALA A 12 34.33 -12.33 7.74
C ALA A 12 34.18 -10.80 7.81
N ILE A 13 33.44 -10.22 6.85
CA ILE A 13 32.81 -8.92 7.03
C ILE A 13 31.40 -9.19 7.56
N LEU A 14 31.33 -9.38 8.87
CA LEU A 14 30.13 -9.18 9.65
C LEU A 14 30.16 -7.71 10.11
N ALA A 15 29.53 -6.83 9.34
CA ALA A 15 29.19 -5.47 9.76
C ALA A 15 27.68 -5.34 9.47
N GLY A 16 26.81 -5.38 10.47
CA GLY A 16 26.79 -4.37 11.52
C GLY A 16 25.94 -3.17 11.09
N MET A 17 24.81 -3.40 10.41
CA MET A 17 23.75 -2.40 10.30
C MET A 17 22.75 -2.68 11.41
N ALA A 18 23.03 -2.15 12.60
CA ALA A 18 21.98 -1.85 13.56
C ALA A 18 21.16 -0.69 12.97
N GLY A 19 20.28 -1.03 12.02
CA GLY A 19 19.23 -0.12 11.58
C GLY A 19 18.37 0.16 12.79
N THR A 20 18.43 1.39 13.32
CA THR A 20 17.37 1.92 14.16
C THR A 20 16.09 1.83 13.35
N ALA A 21 15.27 0.82 13.62
CA ALA A 21 13.95 0.70 13.05
C ALA A 21 13.19 1.97 13.44
N LEU A 22 12.98 2.88 12.48
CA LEU A 22 11.92 3.86 12.62
C LEU A 22 10.66 3.05 12.92
N ALA A 23 10.10 3.24 14.12
CA ALA A 23 8.93 2.49 14.56
C ALA A 23 7.80 2.71 13.56
N GLN A 24 7.61 1.76 12.63
CA GLN A 24 6.48 1.78 11.74
C GLN A 24 5.23 1.64 12.60
N GLY A 25 4.30 2.58 12.43
CA GLY A 25 3.11 2.70 13.28
C GLY A 25 2.31 1.39 13.29
N ASP A 26 1.69 1.10 14.43
CA ASP A 26 0.79 -0.04 14.57
C ASP A 26 -0.31 0.03 13.49
N VAL A 27 -0.48 -1.05 12.73
CA VAL A 27 -1.55 -1.18 11.74
C VAL A 27 -2.83 -1.59 12.44
N TYR A 28 -3.90 -0.85 12.20
CA TYR A 28 -5.24 -1.31 12.58
C TYR A 28 -5.86 -2.11 11.42
N ILE A 29 -6.40 -3.30 11.69
CA ILE A 29 -7.17 -4.05 10.70
C ILE A 29 -8.67 -3.76 10.90
N PRO A 30 -9.27 -2.94 10.03
CA PRO A 30 -10.65 -2.51 10.17
C PRO A 30 -11.63 -3.65 9.88
N VAL A 31 -12.77 -3.58 10.54
CA VAL A 31 -13.94 -4.43 10.23
C VAL A 31 -14.66 -3.84 9.03
N THR A 32 -14.91 -4.63 7.99
CA THR A 32 -15.79 -4.25 6.89
C THR A 32 -17.20 -4.81 7.12
N SER A 33 -18.22 -4.07 6.69
CA SER A 33 -19.62 -4.50 6.75
C SER A 33 -19.96 -5.50 5.66
N THR A 34 -19.27 -5.41 4.52
CA THR A 34 -19.36 -6.35 3.40
C THR A 34 -17.99 -7.00 3.22
N PRO A 35 -17.90 -8.34 3.24
CA PRO A 35 -16.64 -9.00 2.92
C PRO A 35 -16.19 -8.67 1.49
N PRO A 36 -14.88 -8.42 1.26
CA PRO A 36 -14.37 -8.31 -0.10
C PRO A 36 -14.68 -9.56 -0.93
N VAL A 37 -14.90 -9.36 -2.23
CA VAL A 37 -15.02 -10.47 -3.17
C VAL A 37 -13.60 -10.90 -3.55
N ILE A 38 -13.28 -12.18 -3.38
CA ILE A 38 -11.99 -12.70 -3.85
C ILE A 38 -12.13 -13.06 -5.34
N ASP A 39 -11.79 -12.11 -6.21
CA ASP A 39 -11.81 -12.28 -7.68
C ASP A 39 -10.45 -12.00 -8.33
N GLY A 40 -9.46 -11.58 -7.54
CA GLY A 40 -8.12 -11.23 -7.97
C GLY A 40 -8.04 -9.85 -8.62
N ILE A 41 -9.09 -9.03 -8.58
CA ILE A 41 -9.15 -7.68 -9.14
C ILE A 41 -9.07 -6.68 -7.99
N LEU A 42 -7.85 -6.40 -7.53
CA LEU A 42 -7.66 -5.48 -6.41
C LEU A 42 -7.88 -4.00 -6.79
N ALA A 43 -7.69 -3.67 -8.07
CA ALA A 43 -7.85 -2.32 -8.57
C ALA A 43 -9.34 -1.99 -8.72
N ASN A 44 -9.78 -0.92 -8.06
CA ASN A 44 -11.16 -0.44 -8.08
C ASN A 44 -12.22 -1.41 -7.51
N ASP A 45 -11.84 -2.49 -6.80
CA ASP A 45 -12.84 -3.35 -6.16
C ASP A 45 -13.51 -2.64 -4.97
N PRO A 46 -14.82 -2.32 -5.05
CA PRO A 46 -15.56 -1.69 -3.97
C PRO A 46 -15.69 -2.61 -2.75
N GLY A 47 -15.48 -3.92 -2.89
CA GLY A 47 -15.44 -4.88 -1.78
C GLY A 47 -14.37 -4.57 -0.74
N TRP A 48 -13.32 -3.82 -1.11
CA TRP A 48 -12.27 -3.35 -0.21
C TRP A 48 -12.55 -1.97 0.40
N GLU A 49 -13.76 -1.42 0.24
CA GLU A 49 -14.15 -0.19 0.92
C GLU A 49 -14.01 -0.33 2.45
N GLY A 50 -13.31 0.63 3.07
CA GLY A 50 -13.04 0.61 4.50
C GLY A 50 -11.94 -0.34 4.95
N SER A 51 -11.19 -0.94 4.02
CA SER A 51 -9.93 -1.63 4.31
C SER A 51 -8.80 -0.64 4.59
N SER A 52 -7.81 -1.07 5.38
CA SER A 52 -6.59 -0.29 5.56
C SER A 52 -5.62 -0.59 4.43
N ARG A 53 -5.14 0.47 3.80
CA ARG A 53 -4.11 0.43 2.76
C ARG A 53 -2.78 0.85 3.34
N ILE A 54 -1.77 0.02 3.12
CA ILE A 54 -0.38 0.26 3.49
C ILE A 54 0.41 0.33 2.20
N ASP A 55 0.83 1.52 1.81
CA ASP A 55 1.73 1.67 0.68
C ASP A 55 3.13 1.23 1.09
N LEU A 56 3.74 0.38 0.26
CA LEU A 56 5.12 -0.05 0.46
C LEU A 56 6.00 0.96 -0.29
N ASP A 57 6.83 1.70 0.44
CA ASP A 57 7.70 2.72 -0.14
C ASP A 57 8.63 2.11 -1.20
N CYS A 58 8.37 2.48 -2.46
CA CYS A 58 9.00 1.98 -3.66
C CYS A 58 10.04 3.00 -4.16
N SER A 59 11.14 3.15 -3.43
CA SER A 59 12.31 3.87 -3.92
C SER A 59 13.01 3.05 -5.02
N GLY A 60 12.46 3.09 -6.24
CA GLY A 60 13.20 2.87 -7.49
C GLY A 60 13.01 1.56 -8.25
N VAL A 61 12.63 0.44 -7.62
CA VAL A 61 12.54 -0.87 -8.34
C VAL A 61 11.55 -1.89 -7.71
N ALA A 62 10.80 -1.52 -6.67
CA ALA A 62 9.95 -2.49 -5.98
C ALA A 62 8.61 -2.67 -6.71
N PRO A 63 8.18 -3.91 -7.04
CA PRO A 63 6.93 -4.15 -7.75
C PRO A 63 5.71 -4.09 -6.83
N VAL A 64 5.78 -4.45 -5.55
CA VAL A 64 4.58 -4.38 -4.69
C VAL A 64 4.29 -2.92 -4.32
N ASN A 65 3.17 -2.37 -4.81
CA ASN A 65 2.81 -0.97 -4.57
C ASN A 65 2.14 -0.75 -3.22
N TYR A 66 1.22 -1.65 -2.84
CA TYR A 66 0.47 -1.54 -1.60
C TYR A 66 -0.10 -2.88 -1.15
N VAL A 67 -0.39 -2.97 0.15
CA VAL A 67 -1.13 -4.06 0.80
C VAL A 67 -2.43 -3.50 1.34
N ARG A 68 -3.54 -4.22 1.15
CA ARG A 68 -4.84 -3.95 1.76
C ARG A 68 -5.16 -5.03 2.77
N LEU A 69 -5.67 -4.60 3.92
CA LEU A 69 -6.04 -5.47 5.03
C LEU A 69 -7.42 -5.08 5.56
N CYS A 70 -8.29 -6.06 5.73
CA CYS A 70 -9.51 -5.88 6.51
C CYS A 70 -9.95 -7.21 7.15
N ARG A 71 -11.01 -7.16 7.94
CA ARG A 71 -11.62 -8.33 8.56
C ARG A 71 -13.13 -8.29 8.57
N THR A 72 -13.76 -9.44 8.76
CA THR A 72 -15.19 -9.54 9.07
C THR A 72 -15.44 -9.60 10.58
N ALA A 73 -16.65 -9.23 11.00
CA ALA A 73 -17.12 -9.32 12.39
C ALA A 73 -18.05 -10.52 12.62
N ASP A 74 -18.08 -11.49 11.71
CA ASP A 74 -18.91 -12.68 11.80
C ASP A 74 -18.37 -13.70 12.82
N ALA A 75 -19.17 -14.73 13.10
CA ALA A 75 -18.81 -15.82 14.01
C ALA A 75 -17.62 -16.66 13.52
N SER A 76 -17.27 -16.53 12.24
CA SER A 76 -16.10 -17.16 11.62
C SER A 76 -15.23 -16.07 10.99
N PRO A 77 -14.58 -15.23 11.82
CA PRO A 77 -13.87 -14.05 11.34
C PRO A 77 -12.82 -14.43 10.31
N LYS A 78 -12.73 -13.63 9.24
CA LYS A 78 -11.70 -13.78 8.23
C LYS A 78 -10.85 -12.51 8.17
N ILE A 79 -9.55 -12.67 7.94
CA ILE A 79 -8.69 -11.57 7.46
C ILE A 79 -8.65 -11.64 5.96
N TYR A 80 -8.91 -10.52 5.32
CA TYR A 80 -8.72 -10.35 3.89
C TYR A 80 -7.39 -9.64 3.68
N VAL A 81 -6.54 -10.24 2.84
CA VAL A 81 -5.25 -9.69 2.44
C VAL A 81 -5.26 -9.56 0.92
N GLY A 82 -5.01 -8.35 0.44
CA GLY A 82 -4.88 -8.06 -0.97
C GLY A 82 -3.61 -7.26 -1.23
N PHE A 83 -2.87 -7.55 -2.28
CA PHE A 83 -1.79 -6.66 -2.71
C PHE A 83 -1.64 -6.69 -4.23
N ARG A 84 -1.08 -5.61 -4.77
CA ARG A 84 -0.81 -5.50 -6.20
C ARG A 84 0.67 -5.29 -6.44
N MET A 85 1.18 -6.01 -7.42
CA MET A 85 2.50 -5.85 -7.97
C MET A 85 2.45 -5.19 -9.34
N GLU A 86 3.15 -4.07 -9.49
CA GLU A 86 3.35 -3.34 -10.72
C GLU A 86 4.81 -3.42 -11.15
N SER A 87 5.08 -3.57 -12.43
CA SER A 87 6.41 -3.39 -13.01
C SER A 87 7.46 -4.41 -12.59
N THR A 88 7.47 -5.53 -13.32
CA THR A 88 8.75 -6.11 -13.74
C THR A 88 8.66 -6.51 -15.21
N SER A 89 9.74 -6.35 -15.97
CA SER A 89 9.82 -6.73 -17.40
C SER A 89 9.68 -8.25 -17.63
N VAL A 90 9.71 -9.04 -16.56
CA VAL A 90 9.59 -10.50 -16.58
C VAL A 90 8.30 -10.90 -15.88
N PRO A 91 7.35 -11.56 -16.59
CA PRO A 91 6.13 -12.08 -15.99
C PRO A 91 6.42 -12.96 -14.77
N PRO A 92 5.52 -13.00 -13.78
CA PRO A 92 5.73 -13.85 -12.62
C PRO A 92 5.74 -15.33 -13.04
N GLY A 93 6.65 -16.09 -12.43
CA GLY A 93 6.94 -17.48 -12.78
C GLY A 93 6.51 -18.48 -11.69
N SER A 94 6.62 -19.77 -12.01
CA SER A 94 6.34 -20.85 -11.05
C SER A 94 7.27 -20.90 -9.83
N PHE A 95 8.34 -20.13 -9.87
CA PHE A 95 9.34 -20.06 -8.82
C PHE A 95 9.13 -18.87 -7.87
N ASP A 96 8.25 -17.93 -8.22
CA ASP A 96 7.93 -16.83 -7.32
C ASP A 96 7.21 -17.36 -6.08
N ARG A 97 7.35 -16.61 -4.98
CA ARG A 97 6.79 -16.97 -3.68
C ARG A 97 6.25 -15.76 -2.96
N ILE A 98 5.09 -15.92 -2.34
CA ILE A 98 4.57 -14.99 -1.34
C ILE A 98 4.77 -15.63 0.02
N ILE A 99 5.36 -14.89 0.96
CA ILE A 99 5.54 -15.32 2.34
C ILE A 99 4.68 -14.43 3.23
N LEU A 100 3.75 -15.03 3.96
CA LEU A 100 2.94 -14.35 4.95
C LEU A 100 3.17 -14.99 6.31
N ALA A 101 3.52 -14.21 7.32
CA ALA A 101 3.70 -14.71 8.66
C ALA A 101 2.95 -13.85 9.70
N LEU A 102 2.34 -14.53 10.66
CA LEU A 102 1.54 -13.93 11.74
C LEU A 102 2.02 -14.48 13.07
N GLN A 103 2.24 -13.62 14.05
CA GLN A 103 2.59 -14.04 15.40
C GLN A 103 1.75 -13.25 16.42
N PRO A 104 0.84 -13.91 17.13
CA PRO A 104 0.11 -13.28 18.22
C PRO A 104 1.06 -12.68 19.25
N MET A 105 0.70 -11.52 19.79
CA MET A 105 1.36 -10.99 20.98
C MET A 105 0.51 -11.35 22.19
N THR A 106 1.06 -12.14 23.11
CA THR A 106 0.41 -12.38 24.41
C THR A 106 0.71 -11.22 25.35
N PRO A 107 -0.17 -10.88 26.31
CA PRO A 107 0.10 -9.85 27.31
C PRO A 107 1.37 -10.11 28.14
N ASP A 108 1.73 -11.40 28.28
CA ASP A 108 2.97 -11.86 28.90
C ASP A 108 3.82 -12.54 27.81
N ASP A 109 4.91 -11.91 27.36
CA ASP A 109 5.70 -12.17 26.13
C ASP A 109 6.39 -13.57 25.99
N GLY A 110 5.92 -14.61 26.67
CA GLY A 110 6.60 -15.91 26.73
C GLY A 110 6.05 -17.05 25.85
N THR A 111 4.82 -16.95 25.33
CA THR A 111 4.11 -18.08 24.68
C THR A 111 3.79 -17.87 23.19
N ALA A 112 4.20 -16.74 22.62
CA ALA A 112 3.86 -16.34 21.24
C ALA A 112 4.41 -17.26 20.13
N ALA A 113 5.51 -17.97 20.39
CA ALA A 113 6.15 -18.80 19.36
C ALA A 113 5.25 -19.97 18.93
N ALA A 114 4.63 -20.67 19.88
CA ALA A 114 3.81 -21.85 19.62
C ALA A 114 2.66 -21.57 18.64
N HIS A 115 2.12 -20.37 18.65
CA HIS A 115 0.96 -19.99 17.86
C HIS A 115 1.29 -19.11 16.65
N ALA A 116 2.57 -18.94 16.33
CA ALA A 116 2.97 -18.22 15.14
C ALA A 116 2.73 -19.08 13.89
N TRP A 117 2.32 -18.43 12.81
CA TRP A 117 2.05 -19.03 11.51
C TRP A 117 2.96 -18.44 10.45
N ARG A 118 3.42 -19.29 9.53
CA ARG A 118 4.12 -18.91 8.31
C ARG A 118 3.45 -19.63 7.16
N ILE A 119 3.11 -18.91 6.09
CA ILE A 119 2.40 -19.41 4.93
C ILE A 119 3.24 -19.03 3.71
N HIS A 120 3.56 -20.02 2.88
CA HIS A 120 4.16 -19.84 1.56
C HIS A 120 3.11 -20.10 0.51
N ILE A 121 3.01 -19.22 -0.46
CA ILE A 121 2.09 -19.36 -1.59
C ILE A 121 2.91 -19.29 -2.86
N ASP A 122 2.68 -20.25 -3.74
CA ASP A 122 3.25 -20.30 -5.09
C ASP A 122 2.17 -19.69 -5.99
N PRO A 123 2.29 -18.43 -6.40
CA PRO A 123 1.20 -17.72 -7.04
C PRO A 123 0.83 -18.33 -8.41
N PHE A 124 1.79 -18.96 -9.10
CA PHE A 124 1.60 -19.53 -10.43
C PHE A 124 2.13 -20.96 -10.51
N SER A 125 1.47 -21.82 -11.30
CA SER A 125 1.89 -23.22 -11.49
C SER A 125 2.80 -23.47 -12.70
N GLN A 126 3.09 -22.44 -13.53
CA GLN A 126 3.95 -22.38 -14.75
C GLN A 126 3.23 -21.62 -15.89
N ARG A 127 2.77 -20.39 -15.65
CA ARG A 127 1.93 -19.68 -16.64
C ARG A 127 2.47 -18.30 -16.98
N SER A 128 2.22 -17.89 -18.23
CA SER A 128 2.62 -16.59 -18.80
C SER A 128 1.44 -15.86 -19.44
N ASP A 129 0.23 -16.41 -19.37
CA ASP A 129 -1.00 -15.81 -19.91
C ASP A 129 -1.67 -14.89 -18.90
N ALA A 130 -2.32 -13.84 -19.41
CA ALA A 130 -3.14 -12.94 -18.61
C ALA A 130 -4.46 -13.62 -18.22
N GLY A 131 -4.90 -13.44 -16.99
CA GLY A 131 -6.11 -14.05 -16.46
C GLY A 131 -6.09 -14.18 -14.94
N THR A 132 -7.18 -14.74 -14.41
CA THR A 132 -7.37 -15.00 -12.98
C THR A 132 -7.28 -16.49 -12.70
N TYR A 133 -6.46 -16.86 -11.72
CA TYR A 133 -6.12 -18.23 -11.41
C TYR A 133 -6.17 -18.49 -9.90
N SER A 134 -6.21 -19.78 -9.56
CA SER A 134 -5.88 -20.23 -8.21
C SER A 134 -4.37 -20.45 -8.08
N PRO A 135 -3.77 -20.26 -6.89
CA PRO A 135 -2.34 -20.47 -6.67
C PRO A 135 -1.87 -21.88 -7.08
N GLY A 136 -0.64 -21.96 -7.58
CA GLY A 136 0.01 -23.22 -7.93
C GLY A 136 0.24 -24.13 -6.72
N GLY A 137 0.48 -23.55 -5.54
CA GLY A 137 0.80 -24.27 -4.31
C GLY A 137 0.61 -23.40 -3.09
N VAL A 138 0.32 -24.03 -1.94
CA VAL A 138 0.29 -23.37 -0.64
C VAL A 138 0.90 -24.32 0.37
N GLN A 139 1.83 -23.83 1.17
CA GLN A 139 2.48 -24.53 2.26
C GLN A 139 2.40 -23.67 3.52
N PHE A 140 2.37 -24.28 4.70
CA PHE A 140 2.37 -23.52 5.95
C PHE A 140 3.11 -24.24 7.06
N TRP A 141 3.51 -23.46 8.07
CA TRP A 141 4.15 -23.91 9.29
C TRP A 141 3.47 -23.24 10.47
N MET A 142 3.21 -24.02 11.50
CA MET A 142 2.83 -23.54 12.83
C MET A 142 4.07 -23.56 13.72
N ASN A 143 4.05 -22.77 14.78
CA ASN A 143 5.10 -22.66 15.78
C ASN A 143 6.44 -22.12 15.23
N SER A 144 6.74 -20.84 15.50
CA SER A 144 7.95 -20.19 15.00
C SER A 144 9.26 -20.74 15.55
N ALA A 145 9.23 -21.50 16.65
CA ALA A 145 10.41 -22.22 17.14
C ALA A 145 10.91 -23.27 16.13
N GLY A 146 10.02 -23.81 15.29
CA GLY A 146 10.32 -24.85 14.30
C GLY A 146 10.76 -24.35 12.92
N TRP A 147 10.63 -23.06 12.62
CA TRP A 147 10.87 -22.54 11.26
C TRP A 147 12.33 -22.60 10.79
N LYS A 148 13.29 -22.75 11.72
CA LYS A 148 14.73 -22.64 11.45
C LYS A 148 15.40 -23.90 10.90
N ASN A 149 14.72 -25.04 10.83
CA ASN A 149 15.35 -26.27 10.37
C ASN A 149 15.35 -26.31 8.84
N ALA A 150 16.53 -26.13 8.24
CA ALA A 150 16.81 -26.22 6.81
C ALA A 150 16.50 -27.60 6.19
N THR A 151 16.14 -28.59 7.02
CA THR A 151 15.64 -29.92 6.65
C THR A 151 14.35 -30.25 7.39
N GLY A 152 13.62 -29.22 7.86
CA GLY A 152 12.44 -29.36 8.71
C GLY A 152 11.51 -30.42 8.14
N THR A 153 11.35 -31.50 8.91
CA THR A 153 10.37 -32.56 8.63
C THR A 153 9.08 -31.92 8.14
N ASP A 154 8.72 -32.31 6.92
CA ASP A 154 7.60 -31.92 6.06
C ASP A 154 6.83 -30.62 6.42
N PRO A 155 6.57 -29.71 5.45
CA PRO A 155 5.39 -28.85 5.59
C PRO A 155 4.22 -29.77 5.89
N ASP A 156 3.24 -29.35 6.70
CA ASP A 156 2.03 -30.15 6.92
C ASP A 156 1.30 -30.26 5.57
N LEU A 157 1.74 -31.23 4.76
CA LEU A 157 1.45 -31.40 3.36
C LEU A 157 0.18 -32.23 3.31
N MET A 158 -0.91 -31.50 3.11
CA MET A 158 -2.24 -31.99 2.76
C MET A 158 -3.11 -32.47 3.92
N LEU A 159 -4.26 -31.81 4.07
CA LEU A 159 -5.54 -32.49 3.89
C LEU A 159 -6.39 -31.69 2.89
N THR A 160 -7.12 -32.40 2.07
CA THR A 160 -8.04 -31.89 1.04
C THR A 160 -9.27 -31.16 1.59
N SER A 161 -9.27 -30.79 2.88
CA SER A 161 -10.38 -30.16 3.60
C SER A 161 -10.01 -28.85 4.33
N HIS A 162 -8.83 -28.29 4.09
CA HIS A 162 -8.32 -27.17 4.90
C HIS A 162 -9.10 -25.88 4.66
N TRP A 163 -9.07 -24.96 5.63
CA TRP A 163 -9.59 -23.60 5.49
C TRP A 163 -8.70 -22.74 4.55
N LEU A 164 -7.42 -23.13 4.41
CA LEU A 164 -6.43 -22.51 3.52
C LEU A 164 -6.50 -23.09 2.09
N GLN A 165 -7.72 -23.20 1.53
CA GLN A 165 -7.89 -23.71 0.17
C GLN A 165 -7.47 -22.68 -0.86
N LYS A 166 -6.91 -23.17 -1.96
CA LYS A 166 -6.70 -22.39 -3.19
C LYS A 166 -7.98 -21.74 -3.73
N ALA A 167 -9.15 -22.21 -3.34
CA ALA A 167 -10.45 -21.61 -3.69
C ALA A 167 -10.67 -20.25 -3.02
N ASN A 168 -10.07 -20.01 -1.85
CA ASN A 168 -10.14 -18.75 -1.10
C ASN A 168 -9.02 -17.78 -1.47
N MET A 169 -8.33 -18.06 -2.59
CA MET A 169 -7.19 -17.29 -3.06
C MET A 169 -7.33 -17.08 -4.56
N LYS A 170 -7.04 -15.86 -5.01
CA LYS A 170 -7.00 -15.53 -6.42
C LYS A 170 -5.72 -14.78 -6.73
N VAL A 171 -5.11 -15.19 -7.84
CA VAL A 171 -3.96 -14.51 -8.42
C VAL A 171 -4.38 -14.08 -9.81
N THR A 172 -4.24 -12.80 -10.12
CA THR A 172 -4.51 -12.29 -11.46
C THR A 172 -3.21 -11.84 -12.09
N CYS A 173 -2.86 -12.38 -13.25
CA CYS A 173 -1.83 -11.79 -14.10
C CYS A 173 -2.53 -10.86 -15.09
N GLU A 174 -2.18 -9.58 -15.07
CA GLU A 174 -2.64 -8.61 -16.07
C GLU A 174 -1.68 -8.58 -17.26
N ALA A 175 -2.12 -7.95 -18.36
CA ALA A 175 -1.20 -7.59 -19.43
C ALA A 175 -0.08 -6.67 -18.88
N ASN A 176 1.13 -6.81 -19.42
CA ASN A 176 2.33 -6.03 -19.04
C ASN A 176 2.97 -6.42 -17.70
N GLY A 177 2.76 -7.64 -17.21
CA GLY A 177 3.50 -8.18 -16.05
C GLY A 177 3.09 -7.58 -14.71
N LYS A 178 1.94 -6.88 -14.65
CA LYS A 178 1.29 -6.51 -13.39
C LYS A 178 0.52 -7.73 -12.89
N TRP A 179 0.47 -7.91 -11.58
CA TRP A 179 -0.37 -8.96 -11.01
C TRP A 179 -0.95 -8.59 -9.66
N GLY A 180 -2.15 -9.09 -9.41
CA GLY A 180 -2.88 -8.93 -8.16
C GLY A 180 -2.93 -10.25 -7.41
N PHE A 181 -2.94 -10.15 -6.08
CA PHE A 181 -3.18 -11.28 -5.22
C PHE A 181 -4.24 -10.91 -4.19
N GLU A 182 -5.20 -11.81 -3.97
CA GLU A 182 -6.22 -11.69 -2.96
C GLU A 182 -6.41 -13.02 -2.23
N MET A 183 -6.56 -12.96 -0.92
CA MET A 183 -6.86 -14.13 -0.11
C MET A 183 -7.75 -13.80 1.07
N ALA A 184 -8.52 -14.80 1.50
CA ALA A 184 -9.20 -14.79 2.79
C ALA A 184 -8.59 -15.85 3.73
N LEU A 185 -8.10 -15.42 4.88
CA LEU A 185 -7.62 -16.26 5.96
C LEU A 185 -8.72 -16.45 6.99
N THR A 186 -9.12 -17.70 7.23
CA THR A 186 -9.97 -18.01 8.40
C THR A 186 -9.18 -17.77 9.67
N VAL A 187 -9.77 -17.03 10.60
CA VAL A 187 -9.20 -16.76 11.93
C VAL A 187 -9.82 -17.71 12.94
N ASN A 188 -8.96 -18.35 13.73
CA ASN A 188 -9.34 -19.01 14.96
C ASN A 188 -8.98 -18.09 16.14
N PRO A 189 -9.95 -17.48 16.85
CA PRO A 189 -9.64 -16.62 17.99
C PRO A 189 -9.31 -17.39 19.28
N ASP A 190 -9.52 -18.72 19.31
CA ASP A 190 -9.36 -19.53 20.51
C ASP A 190 -7.95 -20.17 20.60
N PRO A 191 -7.14 -19.80 21.60
CA PRO A 191 -5.79 -20.35 21.77
C PRO A 191 -5.79 -21.86 22.06
N ALA A 192 -6.86 -22.41 22.66
CA ALA A 192 -6.94 -23.83 23.02
C ALA A 192 -7.07 -24.73 21.77
N THR A 193 -7.64 -24.19 20.70
CA THR A 193 -7.85 -24.88 19.42
C THR A 193 -6.90 -24.39 18.33
N ALA A 194 -5.99 -23.46 18.63
CA ALA A 194 -5.05 -22.87 17.67
C ALA A 194 -4.19 -23.89 16.91
N GLN A 195 -3.84 -25.02 17.55
CA GLN A 195 -3.04 -26.09 16.95
C GLN A 195 -3.88 -27.11 16.16
N GLN A 196 -5.22 -27.01 16.19
CA GLN A 196 -6.13 -27.94 15.52
C GLN A 196 -6.30 -27.65 14.02
N ASN A 197 -5.56 -26.67 13.48
CA ASN A 197 -5.54 -26.33 12.06
C ASN A 197 -6.93 -26.01 11.46
N ILE A 198 -7.76 -25.31 12.24
CA ILE A 198 -9.09 -24.84 11.83
C ILE A 198 -9.11 -23.37 11.38
N GLY A 199 -7.99 -22.66 11.54
CA GLY A 199 -7.78 -21.27 11.16
C GLY A 199 -6.43 -20.77 11.67
N VAL A 200 -5.95 -19.64 11.16
CA VAL A 200 -4.80 -18.94 11.75
C VAL A 200 -5.21 -18.45 13.13
N TYR A 201 -4.41 -18.76 14.16
CA TYR A 201 -4.68 -18.18 15.45
C TYR A 201 -4.33 -16.69 15.46
N VAL A 202 -5.35 -15.85 15.58
CA VAL A 202 -5.22 -14.42 15.82
C VAL A 202 -6.24 -14.04 16.88
N PRO A 203 -5.81 -13.46 18.01
CA PRO A 203 -6.73 -13.18 19.10
C PRO A 203 -7.80 -12.19 18.64
N SER A 204 -9.06 -12.42 19.03
CA SER A 204 -10.21 -11.58 18.64
C SER A 204 -10.07 -10.11 19.09
N GLN A 205 -9.23 -9.87 20.09
CA GLN A 205 -8.80 -8.57 20.60
C GLN A 205 -7.29 -8.60 20.87
N GLY A 206 -6.64 -7.45 20.77
CA GLY A 206 -5.20 -7.32 21.05
C GLY A 206 -4.35 -7.15 19.80
N ARG A 207 -3.05 -7.39 19.97
CA ARG A 207 -2.01 -7.12 18.98
C ARG A 207 -1.40 -8.43 18.47
N PHE A 208 -0.89 -8.39 17.26
CA PHE A 208 -0.08 -9.44 16.67
C PHE A 208 0.98 -8.81 15.79
N LYS A 209 2.08 -9.52 15.59
CA LYS A 209 3.09 -9.18 14.62
C LYS A 209 2.70 -9.79 13.28
N LEU A 210 2.90 -9.02 12.22
CA LEU A 210 2.60 -9.42 10.85
C LEU A 210 3.86 -9.16 10.00
N TYR A 211 4.10 -10.07 9.08
CA TYR A 211 5.16 -9.98 8.09
C TYR A 211 4.62 -10.47 6.75
N LEU A 212 4.87 -9.73 5.69
CA LEU A 212 4.50 -10.11 4.32
C LEU A 212 5.72 -9.86 3.44
N ASP A 213 6.04 -10.78 2.55
CA ASP A 213 7.12 -10.60 1.59
C ASP A 213 6.76 -11.28 0.27
N VAL A 214 7.27 -10.72 -0.82
CA VAL A 214 7.21 -11.35 -2.13
C VAL A 214 8.61 -11.53 -2.66
N ILE A 215 8.97 -12.79 -2.87
CA ILE A 215 10.26 -13.19 -3.42
C ILE A 215 10.07 -13.48 -4.90
N LYS A 216 10.75 -12.68 -5.72
CA LYS A 216 10.80 -12.90 -7.16
C LYS A 216 12.06 -13.66 -7.55
N ILE A 217 11.92 -14.67 -8.40
CA ILE A 217 13.06 -15.39 -8.99
C ILE A 217 13.18 -15.03 -10.47
N GLU A 218 14.30 -14.43 -10.86
CA GLU A 218 14.63 -14.22 -12.27
C GLU A 218 15.69 -15.25 -12.67
N GLY A 219 15.24 -16.31 -13.34
CA GLY A 219 16.09 -17.44 -13.74
C GLY A 219 16.45 -18.35 -12.54
N THR A 220 17.73 -18.62 -12.34
CA THR A 220 18.24 -19.44 -11.21
C THR A 220 18.65 -18.63 -9.99
N SER A 221 18.53 -17.30 -10.06
CA SER A 221 18.89 -16.37 -8.98
C SER A 221 17.68 -15.60 -8.47
N LEU A 222 17.66 -15.34 -7.18
CA LEU A 222 16.62 -14.52 -6.57
C LEU A 222 16.86 -13.07 -6.97
N ALA A 223 15.84 -12.46 -7.54
CA ALA A 223 15.96 -11.16 -8.18
C ALA A 223 15.65 -10.03 -7.21
N ASN A 224 14.54 -10.12 -6.49
CA ASN A 224 14.03 -9.04 -5.63
C ASN A 224 13.15 -9.57 -4.48
N GLN A 225 13.14 -8.83 -3.37
CA GLN A 225 12.33 -9.09 -2.17
C GLN A 225 11.59 -7.81 -1.75
N HIS A 226 10.39 -7.97 -1.23
CA HIS A 226 9.43 -6.88 -0.98
C HIS A 226 8.76 -7.04 0.38
N ALA A 227 9.59 -7.03 1.42
CA ALA A 227 9.15 -7.25 2.79
C ALA A 227 8.41 -6.05 3.38
N TRP A 228 7.30 -6.34 4.03
CA TRP A 228 6.64 -5.51 5.02
C TRP A 228 6.87 -6.13 6.41
N PRO A 229 7.30 -5.34 7.42
CA PRO A 229 7.61 -3.92 7.35
C PRO A 229 8.88 -3.63 6.54
N LYS A 230 9.11 -2.36 6.18
CA LYS A 230 10.29 -1.94 5.40
C LYS A 230 11.58 -2.17 6.20
N ASN A 231 12.70 -2.35 5.49
CA ASN A 231 14.06 -2.48 6.03
C ASN A 231 14.31 -3.74 6.85
N VAL A 232 13.41 -4.73 6.75
CA VAL A 232 13.68 -6.02 7.35
C VAL A 232 14.64 -6.78 6.46
N PHE A 233 15.79 -7.16 7.01
CA PHE A 233 16.76 -7.97 6.29
C PHE A 233 16.29 -9.42 6.21
N VAL A 234 16.25 -9.96 5.01
CA VAL A 234 15.68 -11.27 4.75
C VAL A 234 16.70 -12.09 3.96
N SER A 235 16.89 -13.34 4.39
CA SER A 235 17.80 -14.25 3.71
C SER A 235 17.23 -14.59 2.33
N PRO A 236 18.03 -14.51 1.25
CA PRO A 236 17.59 -14.84 -0.10
C PRO A 236 17.08 -16.29 -0.27
N THR A 237 17.33 -17.21 0.66
CA THR A 237 16.93 -18.61 0.47
C THR A 237 15.42 -18.83 0.63
N LEU A 238 14.80 -19.51 -0.35
CA LEU A 238 13.36 -19.86 -0.38
C LEU A 238 12.88 -20.56 0.90
N THR A 239 13.75 -21.33 1.55
CA THR A 239 13.42 -22.11 2.75
C THR A 239 13.73 -21.36 4.05
N GLY A 240 14.58 -20.32 4.04
CA GLY A 240 15.10 -19.65 5.24
C GLY A 240 14.81 -18.15 5.38
N GLY A 241 14.15 -17.53 4.40
CA GLY A 241 13.92 -16.09 4.32
C GLY A 241 12.75 -15.54 5.14
N THR A 242 12.60 -15.89 6.42
CA THR A 242 11.70 -15.11 7.29
C THR A 242 12.51 -14.58 8.47
N PRO A 243 12.54 -13.25 8.67
CA PRO A 243 13.35 -12.60 9.68
C PRO A 243 12.82 -12.88 11.08
N LEU A 244 13.61 -12.59 12.11
CA LEU A 244 13.18 -12.82 13.49
C LEU A 244 11.94 -11.97 13.82
N PRO A 245 10.97 -12.49 14.59
CA PRO A 245 9.71 -11.80 14.89
C PRO A 245 9.86 -10.39 15.46
N ASP A 246 10.96 -10.05 16.13
CA ASP A 246 11.19 -8.71 16.70
C ASP A 246 11.41 -7.63 15.65
N THR A 247 11.54 -8.01 14.38
CA THR A 247 11.67 -7.08 13.25
C THR A 247 10.36 -6.86 12.48
N TRP A 248 9.29 -7.56 12.86
CA TRP A 248 8.02 -7.54 12.14
C TRP A 248 7.16 -6.33 12.52
N GLY A 249 6.16 -6.04 11.69
CA GLY A 249 5.23 -4.93 11.90
C GLY A 249 4.19 -5.32 12.93
N ASN A 250 3.75 -4.37 13.76
CA ASN A 250 2.68 -4.60 14.71
C ASN A 250 1.33 -4.30 14.06
N ALA A 251 0.34 -5.16 14.30
CA ALA A 251 -1.03 -5.01 13.86
C ALA A 251 -2.02 -5.28 15.00
N SER A 252 -3.24 -4.75 14.91
CA SER A 252 -4.29 -4.86 15.94
C SER A 252 -5.68 -4.98 15.34
N TYR A 253 -6.52 -5.85 15.92
CA TYR A 253 -7.97 -5.91 15.66
C TYR A 253 -8.78 -5.01 16.56
N THR A 254 -8.24 -4.70 17.73
CA THR A 254 -8.81 -3.69 18.60
C THR A 254 -8.73 -2.37 17.88
N ALA A 255 -9.89 -1.77 17.61
CA ALA A 255 -9.98 -0.36 17.35
C ALA A 255 -9.43 0.28 18.62
N SER A 256 -8.14 0.60 18.65
CA SER A 256 -7.65 1.46 19.71
C SER A 256 -8.54 2.71 19.68
N ALA A 257 -8.73 3.38 20.81
CA ALA A 257 -9.13 4.78 20.79
C ALA A 257 -8.13 5.47 19.85
N SER A 258 -8.55 5.64 18.60
CA SER A 258 -7.70 5.55 17.41
C SER A 258 -6.48 6.44 17.57
N THR A 259 -5.33 5.86 17.89
CA THR A 259 -4.14 6.62 18.32
C THR A 259 -3.37 7.24 17.16
N SER A 260 -4.06 7.57 16.07
CA SER A 260 -3.48 8.12 14.85
C SER A 260 -4.41 9.14 14.21
N VAL A 261 -3.86 9.95 13.32
CA VAL A 261 -4.60 10.80 12.40
C VAL A 261 -5.18 9.92 11.29
N GLN A 262 -6.49 10.04 11.06
CA GLN A 262 -7.20 9.31 10.01
C GLN A 262 -7.56 10.27 8.87
N LEU A 263 -7.28 9.89 7.63
CA LEU A 263 -7.85 10.49 6.44
C LEU A 263 -8.52 9.38 5.65
N THR A 264 -9.76 9.59 5.21
CA THR A 264 -10.52 8.65 4.37
C THR A 264 -10.77 9.29 3.01
N TYR A 265 -10.94 8.46 1.98
CA TYR A 265 -11.06 8.94 0.59
C TYR A 265 -12.21 9.94 0.40
N ASP A 266 -13.32 9.77 1.12
CA ASP A 266 -14.49 10.66 1.06
C ASP A 266 -14.22 12.07 1.62
N LYS A 267 -13.10 12.24 2.35
CA LYS A 267 -12.63 13.51 2.93
C LYS A 267 -11.62 14.25 2.07
N ILE A 268 -11.24 13.70 0.92
CA ILE A 268 -10.46 14.38 -0.12
C ILE A 268 -11.44 14.99 -1.12
N GLY A 269 -11.17 16.15 -1.70
CA GLY A 269 -12.04 16.67 -2.74
C GLY A 269 -11.48 17.88 -3.43
N THR A 270 -12.28 18.41 -4.35
CA THR A 270 -12.03 19.68 -5.01
C THR A 270 -13.21 20.61 -4.77
N THR A 271 -12.90 21.89 -4.70
CA THR A 271 -13.90 22.95 -4.65
C THR A 271 -13.56 23.95 -5.75
N ILE A 272 -14.55 24.20 -6.59
CA ILE A 272 -14.69 25.42 -7.39
C ILE A 272 -15.62 26.31 -6.53
N PRO A 273 -15.46 27.64 -6.47
CA PRO A 273 -16.37 28.47 -5.68
C PRO A 273 -17.86 28.13 -5.94
N PRO A 274 -18.72 28.21 -4.92
CA PRO A 274 -19.56 27.08 -4.54
C PRO A 274 -20.95 27.09 -5.18
N SER A 275 -21.25 26.09 -6.00
CA SER A 275 -22.57 25.44 -5.98
C SER A 275 -22.54 24.06 -6.67
N LEU A 276 -22.72 23.02 -5.85
CA LEU A 276 -23.34 21.74 -6.20
C LEU A 276 -22.57 20.57 -6.85
N LYS A 277 -21.26 20.61 -7.14
CA LYS A 277 -20.49 19.35 -7.41
C LYS A 277 -19.03 19.43 -6.88
N ASN A 278 -18.80 18.95 -5.66
CA ASN A 278 -17.49 18.98 -4.94
C ASN A 278 -16.48 17.89 -5.39
N TYR A 279 -16.61 17.35 -6.59
CA TYR A 279 -15.93 16.11 -6.97
C TYR A 279 -15.23 16.17 -8.32
N SER A 280 -14.93 17.38 -8.78
CA SER A 280 -14.37 17.54 -10.11
C SER A 280 -13.31 18.62 -10.22
N ILE A 281 -12.27 18.33 -10.99
CA ILE A 281 -11.27 19.33 -11.40
C ILE A 281 -11.88 20.06 -12.60
N ALA A 282 -12.04 21.38 -12.51
CA ALA A 282 -12.54 22.18 -13.63
C ALA A 282 -11.44 22.35 -14.69
N PRO A 283 -11.65 21.83 -15.91
CA PRO A 283 -10.76 22.12 -17.02
C PRO A 283 -11.21 23.37 -17.77
N TYR A 284 -10.25 23.94 -18.49
CA TYR A 284 -10.51 24.86 -19.59
C TYR A 284 -10.87 24.04 -20.83
N THR A 285 -11.96 24.38 -21.51
CA THR A 285 -12.34 23.74 -22.78
C THR A 285 -12.35 24.81 -23.87
N PRO A 286 -11.49 24.70 -24.90
CA PRO A 286 -11.51 25.64 -26.01
C PRO A 286 -12.81 25.51 -26.79
N VAL A 287 -13.39 26.65 -27.19
CA VAL A 287 -14.72 26.72 -27.83
C VAL A 287 -14.71 26.19 -29.28
N SER A 288 -13.55 26.09 -29.93
CA SER A 288 -13.43 25.81 -31.37
C SER A 288 -12.34 24.80 -31.75
N ASP A 289 -12.02 23.87 -30.86
CA ASP A 289 -11.24 22.65 -31.14
C ASP A 289 -9.87 22.86 -31.82
N PRO A 290 -8.88 23.36 -31.07
CA PRO A 290 -7.52 22.89 -31.17
C PRO A 290 -7.26 21.91 -30.02
N ASP A 291 -6.71 20.73 -30.29
CA ASP A 291 -6.08 19.89 -29.26
C ASP A 291 -5.28 20.77 -28.30
N CYS A 292 -5.34 20.55 -26.98
CA CYS A 292 -4.69 21.42 -25.99
C CYS A 292 -3.23 21.84 -26.30
N PRO A 293 -2.37 21.02 -26.96
CA PRO A 293 -1.04 21.43 -27.41
C PRO A 293 -1.02 22.55 -28.46
N SER A 294 -2.06 22.66 -29.29
CA SER A 294 -2.18 23.60 -30.41
C SER A 294 -2.73 24.98 -30.05
N ILE A 295 -3.07 25.22 -28.77
CA ILE A 295 -3.41 26.56 -28.29
C ILE A 295 -2.15 27.44 -28.32
N VAL A 296 -2.23 28.55 -29.05
CA VAL A 296 -1.13 29.52 -29.24
C VAL A 296 -0.98 30.39 -27.98
N ASP A 297 0.20 30.34 -27.36
CA ASP A 297 0.45 31.03 -26.08
C ASP A 297 0.35 32.55 -26.17
N ALA A 298 0.66 33.13 -27.35
CA ALA A 298 0.56 34.57 -27.59
C ALA A 298 -0.89 35.11 -27.48
N GLU A 299 -1.88 34.29 -27.82
CA GLU A 299 -3.31 34.69 -27.80
C GLU A 299 -3.92 34.62 -26.40
N HIS A 300 -3.25 33.91 -25.48
CA HIS A 300 -3.74 33.61 -24.13
C HIS A 300 -2.75 34.03 -23.04
N SER A 301 -1.80 34.91 -23.38
CA SER A 301 -0.78 35.41 -22.46
C SER A 301 -1.44 36.07 -21.24
N GLY A 302 -1.11 35.58 -20.04
CA GLY A 302 -1.65 36.08 -18.77
C GLY A 302 -3.04 35.56 -18.41
N GLN A 303 -3.63 34.67 -19.21
CA GLN A 303 -4.89 34.01 -18.88
C GLN A 303 -4.66 32.75 -18.04
N PHE A 304 -5.49 32.57 -17.02
CA PHE A 304 -5.49 31.40 -16.16
C PHE A 304 -6.73 30.56 -16.42
N GLY A 305 -6.58 29.24 -16.33
CA GLY A 305 -7.73 28.34 -16.26
C GLY A 305 -8.46 28.53 -14.92
N PRO A 306 -9.60 27.84 -14.73
CA PRO A 306 -10.30 27.83 -13.46
C PRO A 306 -9.37 27.50 -12.29
N SER A 307 -9.41 28.34 -11.24
CA SER A 307 -8.73 28.01 -10.01
C SER A 307 -9.40 26.81 -9.36
N ASN A 308 -8.62 25.76 -9.09
CA ASN A 308 -9.09 24.57 -8.42
C ASN A 308 -8.59 24.60 -6.97
N THR A 309 -9.47 24.48 -5.99
CA THR A 309 -9.05 24.27 -4.59
C THR A 309 -9.11 22.79 -4.28
N ILE A 310 -7.96 22.15 -4.12
CA ILE A 310 -7.90 20.77 -3.62
C ILE A 310 -7.92 20.82 -2.09
N TYR A 311 -8.65 19.90 -1.45
CA TYR A 311 -8.64 19.81 0.01
C TYR A 311 -8.62 18.37 0.50
N CYS A 312 -8.17 18.20 1.74
CA CYS A 312 -8.41 17.01 2.54
C CYS A 312 -8.84 17.39 3.96
N LYS A 313 -9.52 16.49 4.67
CA LYS A 313 -9.95 16.70 6.06
C LYS A 313 -9.48 15.58 6.99
N PRO A 314 -8.17 15.50 7.31
CA PRO A 314 -7.68 14.57 8.31
C PRO A 314 -8.35 14.82 9.67
N ARG A 315 -8.72 13.74 10.35
CA ARG A 315 -9.22 13.73 11.72
C ARG A 315 -8.11 13.26 12.65
N ASN A 316 -7.67 14.10 13.57
CA ASN A 316 -6.80 13.63 14.65
C ASN A 316 -7.63 12.81 15.61
N ARG A 317 -7.32 11.52 15.76
CA ARG A 317 -7.98 10.68 16.75
C ARG A 317 -7.07 10.34 17.93
N MET A 318 -5.80 10.77 17.88
CA MET A 318 -4.83 10.63 18.97
C MET A 318 -5.32 11.33 20.24
N PRO A 319 -4.92 10.87 21.44
CA PRO A 319 -5.23 11.57 22.69
C PRO A 319 -4.47 12.89 22.84
N MET A 320 -3.44 13.11 22.02
CA MET A 320 -2.62 14.32 21.98
C MET A 320 -2.79 15.07 20.67
N THR A 321 -2.39 16.33 20.66
CA THR A 321 -2.38 17.17 19.46
C THR A 321 -1.44 16.59 18.40
N ALA A 322 -1.92 16.52 17.15
CA ALA A 322 -1.12 16.18 15.98
C ALA A 322 -0.52 17.44 15.35
N GLU A 323 0.69 17.34 14.83
CA GLU A 323 1.27 18.35 13.94
C GLU A 323 1.53 17.65 12.59
N LEU A 324 0.82 18.09 11.54
CA LEU A 324 0.87 17.42 10.24
C LEU A 324 0.81 18.41 9.08
N ARG A 325 1.35 18.01 7.93
CA ARG A 325 1.17 18.68 6.65
C ARG A 325 0.76 17.69 5.58
N THR A 326 0.20 18.21 4.49
CA THR A 326 -0.35 17.41 3.40
C THR A 326 0.37 17.72 2.10
N THR A 327 0.72 16.69 1.35
CA THR A 327 1.20 16.81 -0.03
C THR A 327 0.11 16.30 -0.97
N PHE A 328 -0.29 17.12 -1.94
CA PHE A 328 -1.25 16.72 -2.96
C PHE A 328 -0.54 16.32 -4.24
N SER A 329 -0.88 15.15 -4.79
CA SER A 329 -0.44 14.70 -6.11
C SER A 329 -1.65 14.32 -6.94
N ILE A 330 -1.54 14.45 -8.26
CA ILE A 330 -2.59 14.10 -9.20
C ILE A 330 -2.00 13.15 -10.24
N ALA A 331 -2.86 12.30 -10.79
CA ALA A 331 -2.57 11.46 -11.93
C ALA A 331 -3.84 11.28 -12.76
N ASP A 332 -3.66 10.67 -13.94
CA ASP A 332 -4.78 10.13 -14.70
C ASP A 332 -5.46 9.00 -13.89
N TRP A 333 -6.76 8.80 -14.14
CA TRP A 333 -7.56 7.85 -13.35
C TRP A 333 -7.01 6.42 -13.38
N GLY A 334 -7.09 5.78 -12.21
CA GLY A 334 -6.71 4.38 -12.00
C GLY A 334 -5.84 4.21 -10.77
N VAL A 335 -5.01 3.17 -10.77
CA VAL A 335 -3.86 3.03 -9.88
C VAL A 335 -2.64 3.34 -10.75
N PRO A 336 -2.22 4.61 -10.80
CA PRO A 336 -1.14 5.07 -11.66
C PRO A 336 0.19 4.52 -11.14
N ALA A 337 1.12 4.20 -12.04
CA ALA A 337 2.46 3.84 -11.63
C ALA A 337 3.09 5.01 -10.85
N PRO A 338 4.11 4.78 -9.99
CA PRO A 338 4.76 5.85 -9.24
C PRO A 338 5.23 7.04 -10.12
N SER A 339 5.63 6.78 -11.36
CA SER A 339 6.01 7.78 -12.37
C SER A 339 4.87 8.65 -12.89
N ASP A 340 3.64 8.18 -12.78
CA ASP A 340 2.46 8.81 -13.36
C ASP A 340 1.85 9.85 -12.41
N TRP A 341 2.29 9.84 -11.15
CA TRP A 341 1.93 10.86 -10.16
C TRP A 341 2.77 12.10 -10.37
N PHE A 342 2.10 13.20 -10.69
CA PHE A 342 2.71 14.51 -10.62
C PHE A 342 2.31 15.18 -9.32
N THR A 343 3.29 15.63 -8.55
CA THR A 343 3.03 16.54 -7.45
C THR A 343 2.35 17.78 -8.01
N VAL A 344 1.33 18.27 -7.32
CA VAL A 344 0.70 19.53 -7.68
C VAL A 344 1.71 20.63 -7.39
N THR A 345 2.62 20.89 -8.32
CA THR A 345 3.64 21.94 -8.25
C THR A 345 3.62 22.68 -9.57
N TYR A 346 4.02 22.06 -10.69
CA TYR A 346 3.86 22.57 -12.07
C TYR A 346 4.12 21.42 -13.08
N PRO A 347 3.41 21.29 -14.21
CA PRO A 347 3.92 20.49 -15.32
C PRO A 347 5.21 21.14 -15.88
N PRO A 348 6.25 20.34 -16.17
CA PRO A 348 7.61 20.82 -16.43
C PRO A 348 7.79 21.66 -17.71
N THR A 349 6.75 21.77 -18.54
CA THR A 349 6.83 22.34 -19.90
C THR A 349 6.31 23.78 -20.02
N VAL A 350 5.85 24.42 -18.93
CA VAL A 350 5.23 25.76 -18.99
C VAL A 350 5.93 26.75 -18.06
N ALA A 351 6.41 27.88 -18.60
CA ALA A 351 7.10 28.92 -17.84
C ALA A 351 6.12 29.72 -16.95
N PRO A 352 6.49 30.08 -15.69
CA PRO A 352 5.62 30.77 -14.76
C PRO A 352 5.45 32.26 -15.13
N PRO A 353 4.25 32.84 -14.86
CA PRO A 353 4.14 33.63 -13.64
C PRO A 353 2.80 33.35 -12.94
N MET A 354 2.79 32.43 -11.98
CA MET A 354 1.70 32.27 -11.03
C MET A 354 2.24 32.31 -9.61
N PRO A 355 1.42 32.74 -8.61
CA PRO A 355 1.82 32.73 -7.21
C PRO A 355 2.47 31.40 -6.85
N GLN A 356 3.56 31.45 -6.08
CA GLN A 356 4.30 30.26 -5.68
C GLN A 356 3.35 29.34 -4.90
N LEU A 357 3.08 28.18 -5.49
CA LEU A 357 2.23 27.17 -4.88
C LEU A 357 3.00 26.43 -3.79
N VAL A 358 2.48 26.45 -2.56
CA VAL A 358 3.12 25.79 -1.41
C VAL A 358 2.54 24.39 -1.25
N ASN A 359 3.26 23.40 -1.80
CA ASN A 359 2.97 21.97 -1.69
C ASN A 359 4.29 21.23 -1.42
N PRO A 360 4.49 20.60 -0.24
CA PRO A 360 3.51 20.33 0.82
C PRO A 360 2.92 21.60 1.44
N THR A 361 1.72 21.52 2.00
CA THR A 361 1.12 22.63 2.76
C THR A 361 1.98 23.00 3.96
N ASP A 362 1.73 24.17 4.54
CA ASP A 362 2.30 24.50 5.85
C ASP A 362 1.88 23.49 6.93
N TRP A 363 2.71 23.37 7.96
CA TRP A 363 2.42 22.56 9.14
C TRP A 363 1.16 23.06 9.84
N ALA A 364 0.24 22.14 10.11
CA ALA A 364 -1.00 22.40 10.79
C ALA A 364 -1.10 21.59 12.09
N THR A 365 -1.53 22.27 13.15
CA THR A 365 -1.85 21.66 14.44
C THR A 365 -3.31 21.21 14.45
N VAL A 366 -3.54 19.94 14.80
CA VAL A 366 -4.88 19.34 14.86
C VAL A 366 -5.12 18.77 16.25
N ALA A 367 -6.03 19.36 17.02
CA ALA A 367 -6.35 18.92 18.38
C ALA A 367 -7.04 17.54 18.39
N PRO A 368 -6.96 16.78 19.51
CA PRO A 368 -7.65 15.50 19.67
C PRO A 368 -9.13 15.55 19.27
N GLY A 369 -9.58 14.59 18.47
CA GLY A 369 -10.96 14.45 18.00
C GLY A 369 -11.36 15.37 16.85
N ILE A 370 -10.56 16.39 16.53
CA ILE A 370 -10.90 17.44 15.56
C ILE A 370 -10.52 17.04 14.12
N MET A 371 -11.37 17.41 13.17
CA MET A 371 -11.05 17.42 11.74
C MET A 371 -10.48 18.78 11.35
N LYS A 372 -9.35 18.79 10.62
CA LYS A 372 -8.77 20.01 10.08
C LYS A 372 -8.87 19.98 8.55
N THR A 373 -9.48 21.00 7.96
CA THR A 373 -9.41 21.19 6.50
C THR A 373 -8.03 21.72 6.14
N MET A 374 -7.35 21.00 5.26
CA MET A 374 -6.10 21.42 4.65
C MET A 374 -6.36 21.61 3.16
N THR A 375 -5.95 22.76 2.62
CA THR A 375 -6.31 23.18 1.26
C THR A 375 -5.07 23.58 0.49
N LEU A 376 -5.07 23.25 -0.79
CA LEU A 376 -4.12 23.73 -1.77
C LEU A 376 -4.89 24.48 -2.86
N GLN A 377 -4.61 25.77 -3.01
CA GLN A 377 -5.05 26.51 -4.19
C GLN A 377 -4.17 26.09 -5.35
N TRP A 378 -4.77 25.54 -6.40
CA TRP A 378 -4.08 25.09 -7.60
C TRP A 378 -4.48 25.97 -8.78
N PRO A 379 -3.79 27.11 -8.96
CA PRO A 379 -3.96 27.93 -10.15
C PRO A 379 -3.25 27.22 -11.30
N MET A 380 -3.96 27.07 -12.41
CA MET A 380 -3.46 26.44 -13.63
C MET A 380 -3.44 27.49 -14.75
N SER A 381 -2.46 27.42 -15.65
CA SER A 381 -2.58 28.14 -16.92
C SER A 381 -3.73 27.52 -17.74
N TYR A 382 -4.26 28.27 -18.72
CA TYR A 382 -5.29 27.74 -19.62
C TYR A 382 -4.84 26.41 -20.28
N LYS A 383 -3.55 26.28 -20.65
CA LYS A 383 -2.99 25.08 -21.29
C LYS A 383 -2.93 23.89 -20.34
N GLN A 384 -2.48 24.12 -19.11
CA GLN A 384 -2.46 23.10 -18.05
C GLN A 384 -3.88 22.64 -17.72
N SER A 385 -4.81 23.58 -17.58
CA SER A 385 -6.21 23.30 -17.31
C SER A 385 -6.88 22.54 -18.47
N CYS A 386 -6.52 22.85 -19.72
CA CYS A 386 -6.96 22.10 -20.91
C CYS A 386 -6.44 20.66 -20.89
N GLN A 387 -5.13 20.48 -20.69
CA GLN A 387 -4.52 19.14 -20.61
C GLN A 387 -5.15 18.30 -19.49
N MET A 388 -5.47 18.92 -18.36
CA MET A 388 -6.20 18.27 -17.29
C MET A 388 -7.61 17.81 -17.70
N GLY A 389 -8.28 18.53 -18.61
CA GLY A 389 -9.59 18.16 -19.15
C GLY A 389 -9.57 17.09 -20.24
N SER A 390 -8.42 16.82 -20.85
CA SER A 390 -8.30 15.82 -21.93
C SER A 390 -8.52 14.37 -21.46
N VAL A 391 -8.48 14.12 -20.15
CA VAL A 391 -8.82 12.83 -19.56
C VAL A 391 -10.04 13.01 -18.66
N LEU A 392 -11.06 12.20 -18.91
CA LEU A 392 -12.38 12.32 -18.27
C LEU A 392 -12.35 12.11 -16.76
N ASP A 393 -11.39 11.34 -16.26
CA ASP A 393 -11.27 11.03 -14.84
C ASP A 393 -9.82 11.24 -14.38
N LYS A 394 -9.68 11.70 -13.13
CA LYS A 394 -8.38 11.91 -12.47
C LYS A 394 -8.37 11.25 -11.10
N SER A 395 -7.19 11.10 -10.52
CA SER A 395 -7.02 10.65 -9.15
C SER A 395 -6.23 11.68 -8.35
N ILE A 396 -6.67 11.96 -7.12
CA ILE A 396 -5.97 12.82 -6.16
C ILE A 396 -5.39 11.93 -5.08
N LYS A 397 -4.07 11.98 -4.91
CA LYS A 397 -3.32 11.35 -3.83
C LYS A 397 -2.97 12.41 -2.79
N VAL A 398 -3.19 12.08 -1.52
CA VAL A 398 -2.84 12.91 -0.38
C VAL A 398 -1.86 12.15 0.50
N ASP A 399 -0.60 12.57 0.52
CA ASP A 399 0.38 12.11 1.49
C ASP A 399 0.29 12.98 2.74
N LEU A 400 0.16 12.36 3.90
CA LEU A 400 0.26 12.99 5.20
C LEU A 400 1.68 12.83 5.75
N GLU A 401 2.27 13.93 6.18
CA GLU A 401 3.54 13.95 6.90
C GLU A 401 3.30 14.48 8.31
N GLY A 402 3.89 13.84 9.31
CA GLY A 402 3.71 14.14 10.72
C GLY A 402 5.01 14.61 11.35
N LYS A 403 4.89 15.46 12.37
CA LYS A 403 6.02 15.89 13.21
C LYS A 403 5.84 15.34 14.63
N GLY A 404 6.96 15.01 15.27
CA GLY A 404 6.98 14.38 16.59
C GLY A 404 6.31 13.00 16.57
N ASP A 405 5.41 12.75 17.53
CA ASP A 405 4.72 11.46 17.71
C ASP A 405 3.45 11.31 16.85
N THR A 406 3.27 12.17 15.84
CA THR A 406 2.08 12.10 14.98
C THR A 406 2.11 10.83 14.12
N LYS A 407 1.15 9.93 14.36
CA LYS A 407 0.96 8.68 13.59
C LYS A 407 -0.21 8.81 12.64
N PHE A 408 -0.20 8.07 11.53
CA PHE A 408 -1.30 8.05 10.56
C PHE A 408 -1.91 6.66 10.47
N THR A 409 -3.24 6.59 10.36
CA THR A 409 -3.93 5.31 10.08
C THR A 409 -3.58 4.84 8.68
N GLU A 410 -3.66 5.76 7.71
CA GLU A 410 -3.48 5.52 6.28
C GLU A 410 -2.80 6.76 5.70
N THR A 411 -1.74 6.54 4.92
CA THR A 411 -1.09 7.55 4.08
C THR A 411 -0.19 6.84 3.05
N PRO A 412 -0.24 7.22 1.76
CA PRO A 412 -1.19 8.15 1.15
C PRO A 412 -2.65 7.65 1.11
N VAL A 413 -3.57 8.58 0.92
CA VAL A 413 -5.00 8.30 0.65
C VAL A 413 -5.34 8.81 -0.74
N ILE A 414 -5.98 7.97 -1.56
CA ILE A 414 -6.30 8.27 -2.96
C ILE A 414 -7.81 8.37 -3.14
N ARG A 415 -8.25 9.38 -3.89
CA ARG A 415 -9.63 9.55 -4.33
C ARG A 415 -9.69 9.78 -5.83
N SER A 416 -10.53 9.02 -6.53
CA SER A 416 -10.90 9.34 -7.91
C SER A 416 -11.87 10.52 -7.97
N VAL A 417 -11.64 11.44 -8.90
CA VAL A 417 -12.45 12.63 -9.16
C VAL A 417 -12.76 12.70 -10.65
N ALA A 418 -13.98 13.12 -10.98
CA ALA A 418 -14.38 13.31 -12.37
C ALA A 418 -13.74 14.59 -12.93
N SER A 419 -13.65 14.70 -14.25
CA SER A 419 -13.47 15.99 -14.91
C SER A 419 -14.76 16.82 -14.75
N GLY A 420 -14.61 18.10 -14.42
CA GLY A 420 -15.73 18.99 -14.14
C GLY A 420 -16.46 19.43 -15.40
N LEU A 421 -17.59 20.13 -15.20
CA LEU A 421 -18.19 20.89 -16.30
C LEU A 421 -17.17 21.94 -16.77
N SER A 422 -16.94 21.98 -18.07
CA SER A 422 -16.05 22.92 -18.73
C SER A 422 -16.44 24.36 -18.42
N SER A 423 -15.48 25.19 -18.03
CA SER A 423 -15.69 26.63 -18.03
C SER A 423 -15.40 27.17 -19.44
N GLU A 424 -16.41 27.71 -20.11
CA GLU A 424 -16.21 28.52 -21.31
C GLU A 424 -15.83 29.94 -20.89
N PHE A 425 -14.65 30.42 -21.29
CA PHE A 425 -14.43 31.87 -21.35
C PHE A 425 -15.04 32.36 -22.65
N ARG A 426 -16.14 33.13 -22.55
CA ARG A 426 -16.60 33.94 -23.68
C ARG A 426 -15.78 35.22 -23.68
N HIS A 427 -15.08 35.48 -24.79
CA HIS A 427 -14.40 36.74 -25.04
C HIS A 427 -15.37 37.93 -25.04
#